data_AF-A0A955FDJ5-F1
#
_entry.id   AF-A0A955FDJ5-F1
#
_cell.length_a   1.000
_cell.length_b   1.000
_cell.length_c   1.000
_cell.angle_alpha   90.00
_cell.angle_beta   90.00
_cell.angle_gamma   90.00
#
_symmetry.space_group_name_H-M   'P 1'
#
loop_
_entity.id
_entity.type
_entity.pdbx_description
1 polymer ?
#
loop_
_entity_poly.entity_id
_entity_poly.type
_entity_poly.pdbx_seq_one_letter_code
_entity_poly.pdbx_strand_id
1 'polypeptide(L)' 'YGLVGYKYKGKPLVYFGGFKKHIGFYATPNGHEAFAKEFANYKQGKGSVQFPLDRPLPIELVEKVVLFRLQTINES' A
#
# COMPACT_ATOMS: atom_id res chain seq x y z
N TYR A 1 2.88 1.80 -16.94
CA TYR A 1 3.25 1.87 -15.51
C TYR A 1 3.77 0.56 -14.92
N GLY A 2 3.45 -0.63 -15.45
CA GLY A 2 4.06 -1.89 -14.96
C GLY A 2 3.74 -2.21 -13.49
N LEU A 3 2.71 -1.57 -12.94
CA LEU A 3 2.24 -1.79 -11.58
C LEU A 3 1.12 -2.82 -11.60
N VAL A 4 1.13 -3.73 -10.65
CA VAL A 4 0.03 -4.67 -10.40
C VAL A 4 -0.99 -3.94 -9.54
N GLY A 5 -2.20 -3.75 -10.06
CA GLY A 5 -3.29 -3.06 -9.37
C GLY A 5 -4.41 -4.02 -8.99
N TYR A 6 -4.82 -3.99 -7.74
CA TYR A 6 -6.02 -4.67 -7.25
C TYR A 6 -7.18 -3.69 -7.19
N LYS A 7 -8.36 -4.14 -7.60
CA LYS A 7 -9.60 -3.36 -7.57
C LYS A 7 -10.66 -4.11 -6.79
N TYR A 8 -11.53 -3.37 -6.12
CA TYR A 8 -12.69 -3.91 -5.42
C TYR A 8 -13.90 -3.02 -5.70
N LYS A 9 -15.03 -3.61 -6.10
CA LYS A 9 -16.25 -2.90 -6.54
C LYS A 9 -15.98 -1.81 -7.61
N GLY A 10 -15.07 -2.09 -8.55
CA GLY A 10 -14.67 -1.13 -9.59
C GLY A 10 -13.78 0.03 -9.10
N LYS A 11 -13.57 0.18 -7.79
CA LYS A 11 -12.70 1.19 -7.18
C LYS A 11 -11.28 0.63 -6.97
N PRO A 12 -10.23 1.47 -7.06
CA PRO A 12 -8.86 1.04 -6.84
C PRO A 12 -8.63 0.69 -5.36
N LEU A 13 -8.14 -0.52 -5.09
CA LEU A 13 -7.88 -0.98 -3.72
C LEU A 13 -6.45 -0.61 -3.30
N VAL A 14 -5.47 -1.23 -3.95
CA VAL A 14 -4.03 -1.04 -3.73
C VAL A 14 -3.26 -1.32 -5.02
N TYR A 15 -2.06 -0.76 -5.15
CA TYR A 15 -1.13 -1.08 -6.22
C TYR A 15 0.24 -1.49 -5.68
N PHE A 16 0.91 -2.36 -6.41
CA PHE A 16 2.26 -2.83 -6.15
C PHE A 16 3.15 -2.60 -7.36
N GLY A 17 4.37 -2.13 -7.12
CA GLY A 17 5.43 -2.01 -8.12
C GLY A 17 6.66 -2.76 -7.68
N GLY A 18 7.20 -3.61 -8.55
CA GLY A 18 8.49 -4.27 -8.33
C GLY A 18 9.63 -3.39 -8.83
N PHE A 19 10.56 -3.02 -7.93
CA PHE A 19 11.76 -2.26 -8.28
C PHE A 19 13.02 -3.03 -7.85
N LYS A 20 14.18 -2.68 -8.42
CA LYS A 20 15.46 -3.40 -8.21
C LYS A 20 15.86 -3.59 -6.73
N LYS A 21 15.45 -2.68 -5.84
CA LYS A 21 15.84 -2.69 -4.41
C LYS A 21 14.66 -2.73 -3.44
N HIS A 22 13.43 -2.56 -3.92
CA HIS A 22 12.26 -2.43 -3.07
C HIS A 22 10.97 -2.78 -3.82
N ILE A 23 9.92 -3.04 -3.06
CA ILE A 23 8.54 -3.11 -3.54
C ILE A 23 7.89 -1.77 -3.19
N GLY A 24 7.37 -1.07 -4.20
CA GLY A 24 6.55 0.12 -4.00
C GLY A 24 5.11 -0.28 -3.73
N PHE A 25 4.54 0.16 -2.62
CA PHE A 25 3.15 -0.07 -2.25
C PHE A 25 2.38 1.24 -2.22
N TYR A 26 1.24 1.26 -2.90
CA TYR A 26 0.42 2.45 -3.12
C TYR A 26 -0.99 2.19 -2.62
N ALA A 27 -1.34 2.82 -1.50
CA ALA A 27 -2.65 2.72 -0.86
C ALA A 27 -3.41 4.05 -1.00
N THR A 28 -3.68 4.46 -2.23
CA THR A 28 -4.31 5.74 -2.55
C THR A 28 -5.85 5.68 -2.49
N PRO A 29 -6.55 6.79 -2.21
CA PRO A 29 -6.03 8.09 -1.77
C PRO A 29 -5.74 8.17 -0.25
N ASN A 30 -6.54 7.53 0.61
CA ASN A 30 -6.52 7.79 2.07
C ASN A 30 -5.76 6.74 2.90
N GLY A 31 -5.36 5.61 2.30
CA GLY A 31 -4.72 4.52 3.04
C GLY A 31 -3.30 4.86 3.50
N HIS A 32 -2.63 5.82 2.86
CA HIS A 32 -1.29 6.22 3.26
C HIS A 32 -1.27 7.09 4.52
N GLU A 33 -2.20 8.04 4.63
CA GLU A 33 -2.28 8.98 5.76
C GLU A 33 -2.70 8.27 7.06
N ALA A 34 -3.69 7.37 6.99
CA ALA A 34 -4.15 6.59 8.15
C ALA A 34 -3.05 5.71 8.76
N PHE A 35 -2.06 5.30 7.96
CA PHE A 35 -0.98 4.40 8.34
C PHE A 35 0.39 5.11 8.41
N ALA A 36 0.43 6.45 8.39
CA ALA A 36 1.68 7.21 8.35
C ALA A 36 2.63 6.87 9.51
N LYS A 37 2.10 6.56 10.69
CA LYS A 37 2.88 6.11 11.86
C LYS A 37 3.52 4.74 11.64
N GLU A 38 2.78 3.77 11.12
CA GLU A 38 3.32 2.43 10.82
C GLU A 38 4.32 2.48 9.66
N PHE A 39 4.10 3.37 8.68
CA PHE A 39 5.00 3.61 7.56
C PHE A 39 6.25 4.45 7.91
N ALA A 40 6.33 5.06 9.09
CA ALA A 40 7.48 5.86 9.51
C ALA A 40 8.80 5.06 9.51
N ASN A 41 8.72 3.74 9.72
CA ASN A 41 9.86 2.82 9.70
C ASN A 41 10.32 2.42 8.28
N TYR A 42 9.66 2.94 7.25
CA TYR A 42 9.89 2.64 5.85
C TYR A 42 10.13 3.92 5.07
N LYS A 43 10.82 3.80 3.94
CA LYS A 43 11.01 4.93 3.05
C LYS A 43 9.68 5.27 2.37
N GLN A 44 9.25 6.52 2.51
CA GLN A 44 7.98 6.99 1.94
C GLN A 44 8.23 7.82 0.67
N GLY A 45 7.28 7.77 -0.26
CA GLY A 45 7.18 8.63 -1.43
C GLY A 45 5.82 9.33 -1.46
N LYS A 46 5.56 10.12 -2.51
CA LYS A 46 4.28 10.84 -2.64
C LYS A 46 3.11 9.84 -2.78
N GLY A 47 2.46 9.51 -1.66
CA GLY A 47 1.35 8.53 -1.59
C GLY A 47 1.80 7.06 -1.70
N SER A 48 3.04 6.74 -1.34
CA SER A 48 3.56 5.37 -1.42
C SER A 48 4.57 5.05 -0.33
N VAL A 49 4.74 3.78 -0.03
CA VAL A 49 5.78 3.26 0.86
C VAL A 49 6.65 2.26 0.12
N GLN A 50 7.95 2.27 0.41
CA GLN A 50 8.93 1.38 -0.18
C GLN A 50 9.31 0.32 0.86
N PHE A 51 8.95 -0.93 0.56
CA PHE A 51 9.37 -2.08 1.33
C PHE A 51 10.69 -2.61 0.76
N PRO A 52 11.81 -2.54 1.50
CA PRO A 52 13.09 -3.02 0.98
C PRO A 52 13.06 -4.54 0.78
N LEU A 53 13.78 -5.02 -0.23
CA LEU A 53 13.84 -6.45 -0.58
C LEU A 53 14.79 -7.27 0.31
N ASP A 54 15.61 -6.63 1.14
CA ASP A 54 16.58 -7.32 2.02
C ASP A 54 15.95 -7.86 3.31
N ARG A 55 14.70 -7.48 3.60
CA ARG A 55 13.94 -7.92 4.77
C ARG A 55 12.57 -8.45 4.35
N PRO A 56 11.95 -9.33 5.15
CA PRO A 56 10.62 -9.84 4.84
C PRO A 56 9.61 -8.71 4.67
N LEU A 57 8.69 -8.89 3.73
CA LEU A 57 7.57 -7.97 3.52
C LEU A 57 6.70 -7.97 4.78
N PRO A 58 6.30 -6.81 5.33
CA PRO A 58 5.47 -6.74 6.52
C PRO A 58 4.01 -7.08 6.16
N ILE A 59 3.72 -8.38 6.05
CA ILE A 59 2.41 -8.88 5.61
C ILE A 59 1.28 -8.35 6.48
N GLU A 60 1.45 -8.32 7.80
CA GLU A 60 0.44 -7.79 8.74
C GLU A 60 0.10 -6.32 8.46
N LEU A 61 1.11 -5.50 8.17
CA LEU A 61 0.88 -4.08 7.85
C LEU A 61 0.16 -3.93 6.50
N VAL A 62 0.56 -4.71 5.50
CA VAL A 62 -0.10 -4.71 4.18
C VAL A 62 -1.56 -5.14 4.32
N GLU A 63 -1.84 -6.19 5.10
CA GLU A 63 -3.18 -6.69 5.36
C GLU A 63 -4.05 -5.62 6.04
N LYS A 64 -3.58 -4.99 7.11
CA LYS A 64 -4.31 -3.91 7.78
C LYS A 64 -4.70 -2.78 6.82
N VAL A 65 -3.77 -2.38 5.95
CA VAL A 65 -4.02 -1.33 4.95
C VAL A 65 -5.07 -1.78 3.93
N VAL A 66 -4.99 -3.02 3.46
CA VAL A 66 -5.97 -3.59 2.52
C VAL A 66 -7.36 -3.67 3.16
N LEU A 67 -7.47 -4.16 4.40
CA LEU A 67 -8.72 -4.23 5.15
C LEU A 67 -9.33 -2.84 5.38
N PHE A 68 -8.51 -1.86 5.77
CA PHE A 68 -8.95 -0.48 5.90
C PHE A 68 -9.51 0.08 4.58
N ARG A 69 -8.79 -0.16 3.46
CA ARG A 69 -9.26 0.26 2.13
C ARG A 69 -10.56 -0.43 1.73
N LEU A 70 -10.74 -1.72 2.05
CA LEU A 70 -11.98 -2.45 1.80
C LEU A 70 -13.15 -1.84 2.59
N GLN A 71 -12.95 -1.53 3.87
CA GLN A 71 -13.96 -0.86 4.70
C GLN A 71 -14.33 0.50 4.11
N THR A 72 -13.34 1.36 3.80
CA THR A 72 -13.60 2.68 3.18
C THR A 72 -14.40 2.55 1.88
N ILE A 73 -14.09 1.58 1.02
CA ILE A 73 -14.82 1.36 -0.24
C ILE A 73 -16.25 0.86 0.01
N ASN A 74 -16.48 0.05 1.04
CA ASN A 74 -17.82 -0.43 1.38
C ASN A 74 -18.72 0.66 1.96
N GLU A 75 -18.15 1.63 2.67
CA GLU A 75 -18.86 2.77 3.26
C GLU A 75 -19.06 3.95 2.28
N SER A 76 -18.46 3.88 1.08
CA SER A 76 -18.54 4.91 0.02
C SER A 76 -19.40 4.47 -1.16
#